data_AF-A0A927MN51-F1
#
_entry.id   AF-A0A927MN51-F1
#
_cell.length_a   1.000
_cell.length_b   1.000
_cell.length_c   1.000
_cell.angle_alpha   90.00
_cell.angle_beta   90.00
_cell.angle_gamma   90.00
#
_symmetry.space_group_name_H-M   'P 1'
#
loop_
_entity.id
_entity.type
_entity.pdbx_description
1 polymer ?
#
loop_
_entity_poly.entity_id
_entity_poly.type
_entity_poly.pdbx_seq_one_letter_code
_entity_poly.pdbx_strand_id
1 'polypeptide(L)'
;MLVQLGGLLRAYHDAAATFPWAGREWLFEPRQPVETVCHNELFPWNTVFRSGVPVGFIDWDTAAPGPRAWDLGFAAWRWVPFFRDEKCRAIGLPTGIAEKARRFRLLLDAYGLEPDIGIVYAGIERTRELLEHMSKAADDGSAWEVELARRGLLDEGGA
;
A
#
# COMPACT_ATOMS: atom_id res chain seq x y z
N MET A 1 -14.75 3.85 -6.10
CA MET A 1 -13.46 3.15 -6.11
C MET A 1 -12.96 2.85 -4.70
N LEU A 2 -12.75 3.85 -3.82
CA LEU A 2 -12.23 3.61 -2.45
C LEU A 2 -13.11 2.69 -1.61
N VAL A 3 -14.44 2.81 -1.70
CA VAL A 3 -15.37 1.92 -1.00
C VAL A 3 -15.19 0.47 -1.49
N GLN A 4 -15.16 0.25 -2.80
CA GLN A 4 -14.95 -1.09 -3.37
C GLN A 4 -13.57 -1.65 -3.03
N LEU A 5 -12.53 -0.81 -3.03
CA LEU A 5 -11.18 -1.21 -2.62
C LEU A 5 -11.15 -1.62 -1.15
N GLY A 6 -11.77 -0.86 -0.25
CA GLY A 6 -11.84 -1.19 1.18
C GLY A 6 -12.54 -2.52 1.42
N GLY A 7 -13.66 -2.77 0.73
CA GLY A 7 -14.36 -4.05 0.79
C GLY A 7 -13.54 -5.22 0.23
N LEU A 8 -12.87 -5.03 -0.92
CA LEU A 8 -12.00 -6.04 -1.51
C LEU A 8 -10.82 -6.38 -0.59
N LEU A 9 -10.16 -5.35 -0.03
CA LEU A 9 -9.03 -5.51 0.87
C LEU A 9 -9.44 -6.23 2.17
N ARG A 10 -10.62 -5.93 2.71
CA ARG A 10 -11.16 -6.65 3.86
C ARG A 10 -11.38 -8.13 3.54
N ALA A 11 -12.07 -8.42 2.43
CA ALA A 11 -12.33 -9.80 2.02
C ALA A 11 -11.03 -10.59 1.79
N TYR A 12 -10.03 -9.95 1.19
CA TYR A 12 -8.69 -10.51 1.05
C TYR A 12 -8.05 -10.79 2.41
N HIS A 13 -7.94 -9.80 3.30
CA HIS A 13 -7.32 -9.99 4.62
C HIS A 13 -8.04 -11.05 5.46
N ASP A 14 -9.37 -11.12 5.38
CA ASP A 14 -10.17 -12.13 6.09
C ASP A 14 -9.85 -13.54 5.58
N ALA A 15 -9.72 -13.72 4.26
CA ALA A 15 -9.30 -14.99 3.69
C ALA A 15 -7.85 -15.33 4.05
N ALA A 16 -6.93 -14.37 3.91
CA ALA A 16 -5.50 -14.55 4.14
C ALA A 16 -5.15 -14.79 5.62
N ALA A 17 -5.97 -14.29 6.56
CA ALA A 17 -5.83 -14.59 7.98
C ALA A 17 -5.95 -16.09 8.31
N THR A 18 -6.56 -16.89 7.43
CA THR A 18 -6.67 -18.34 7.60
C THR A 18 -5.48 -19.11 7.03
N PHE A 19 -4.55 -18.44 6.35
CA PHE A 19 -3.40 -19.08 5.73
C PHE A 19 -2.37 -19.51 6.80
N PRO A 20 -1.89 -20.77 6.79
CA PRO A 20 -0.93 -21.26 7.78
C PRO A 20 0.48 -20.75 7.47
N TRP A 21 0.79 -19.54 7.93
CA TRP A 21 2.02 -18.80 7.57
C TRP A 21 3.28 -19.26 8.30
N ALA A 22 3.15 -19.85 9.49
CA ALA A 22 4.27 -20.23 10.34
C ALA A 22 5.10 -21.37 9.72
N GLY A 23 6.43 -21.28 9.84
CA GLY A 23 7.36 -22.28 9.31
C GLY A 23 7.51 -22.25 7.79
N ARG A 24 7.07 -21.18 7.13
CA ARG A 24 7.28 -20.93 5.69
C ARG A 24 8.36 -19.87 5.48
N GLU A 25 8.97 -19.92 4.32
CA GLU A 25 9.90 -18.90 3.84
C GLU A 25 9.11 -17.75 3.21
N TRP A 26 9.53 -16.52 3.52
CA TRP A 26 8.92 -15.29 3.05
C TRP A 26 10.02 -14.34 2.58
N LEU A 27 9.76 -13.56 1.53
CA LEU A 27 10.72 -12.58 1.05
C LEU A 27 10.94 -11.46 2.07
N PHE A 28 9.85 -10.99 2.67
CA PHE A 28 9.89 -10.01 3.76
C PHE A 28 9.67 -10.70 5.10
N GLU A 29 10.36 -10.20 6.12
CA GLU A 29 10.23 -10.69 7.48
C GLU A 29 8.80 -10.51 8.02
N PRO A 30 8.21 -11.53 8.67
CA PRO A 30 6.92 -11.41 9.32
C PRO A 30 6.87 -10.27 10.35
N ARG A 31 5.84 -9.42 10.27
CA ARG A 31 5.64 -8.29 11.19
C ARG A 31 4.61 -8.61 12.26
N GLN A 32 4.92 -8.27 13.51
CA GLN A 32 3.98 -8.46 14.63
C GLN A 32 3.11 -7.21 14.86
N PRO A 33 1.85 -7.37 15.32
CA PRO A 33 1.13 -8.65 15.44
C PRO A 33 0.77 -9.21 14.07
N VAL A 34 0.84 -10.54 13.91
CA VAL A 34 0.39 -11.18 12.67
C VAL A 34 -1.12 -11.39 12.73
N GLU A 35 -1.85 -10.60 11.94
CA GLU A 35 -3.31 -10.66 11.82
C GLU A 35 -3.77 -11.24 10.48
N THR A 36 -2.90 -11.17 9.46
CA THR A 36 -3.14 -11.62 8.08
C THR A 36 -1.80 -11.85 7.37
N VAL A 37 -1.84 -12.35 6.13
CA VAL A 37 -0.78 -12.08 5.16
C VAL A 37 -1.08 -10.74 4.52
N CYS A 38 -0.13 -9.81 4.58
CA CYS A 38 -0.16 -8.52 3.90
C CYS A 38 0.42 -8.69 2.50
N HIS A 39 -0.13 -7.98 1.52
CA HIS A 39 0.35 -7.93 0.14
C HIS A 39 1.61 -7.06 0.01
N ASN A 40 1.76 -6.05 0.85
CA ASN A 40 2.87 -5.08 0.90
C ASN A 40 3.01 -4.14 -0.31
N GLU A 41 2.22 -4.33 -1.37
CA GLU A 41 2.32 -3.61 -2.65
C GLU A 41 0.94 -3.29 -3.27
N LEU A 42 0.02 -2.77 -2.46
CA LEU A 42 -1.34 -2.40 -2.88
C LEU A 42 -1.40 -1.11 -3.72
N PHE A 43 -0.69 -1.10 -4.85
CA PHE A 43 -0.70 -0.02 -5.83
C PHE A 43 -1.90 -0.12 -6.78
N PRO A 44 -2.29 1.01 -7.42
CA PRO A 44 -3.26 0.98 -8.50
C PRO A 44 -2.88 0.05 -9.66
N TRP A 45 -1.59 -0.07 -10.01
CA TRP A 45 -1.14 -0.94 -11.10
C TRP A 45 -1.11 -2.44 -10.74
N ASN A 46 -1.00 -2.78 -9.45
CA ASN A 46 -1.12 -4.16 -8.96
C ASN A 46 -2.57 -4.54 -8.63
N THR A 47 -3.54 -3.73 -9.07
CA THR A 47 -4.98 -3.97 -8.89
C THR A 47 -5.65 -4.23 -10.22
N VAL A 48 -6.38 -5.34 -10.32
CA VAL A 48 -7.17 -5.70 -11.49
C VAL A 48 -8.53 -5.02 -11.41
N PHE A 49 -8.93 -4.36 -12.51
CA PHE A 49 -10.21 -3.67 -12.60
C PHE A 49 -11.15 -4.32 -13.62
N ARG A 50 -12.44 -4.34 -13.28
CA ARG A 50 -13.52 -4.66 -14.21
C ARG A 50 -14.51 -3.52 -14.22
N SER A 51 -14.70 -2.88 -15.37
CA SER A 51 -15.60 -1.72 -15.52
C SER A 51 -15.35 -0.60 -14.49
N GLY A 52 -14.08 -0.31 -14.20
CA GLY A 52 -13.67 0.72 -13.24
C GLY A 52 -13.81 0.33 -11.76
N VAL A 53 -14.13 -0.93 -11.46
CA VAL A 53 -14.24 -1.46 -10.10
C VAL A 53 -13.05 -2.39 -9.82
N PRO A 54 -12.33 -2.26 -8.68
CA PRO A 54 -11.28 -3.18 -8.30
C PRO A 54 -11.90 -4.56 -7.98
N VAL A 55 -11.34 -5.63 -8.55
CA VAL A 55 -11.86 -7.00 -8.40
C VAL A 55 -10.81 -8.02 -7.96
N GLY A 56 -9.52 -7.64 -7.90
CA GLY A 56 -8.46 -8.52 -7.43
C GLY A 56 -7.10 -7.81 -7.37
N PHE A 57 -6.14 -8.47 -6.73
CA PHE A 57 -4.75 -8.05 -6.62
C PHE A 57 -3.83 -9.05 -7.31
N ILE A 58 -2.70 -8.57 -7.82
CA ILE A 58 -1.65 -9.35 -8.48
C ILE A 58 -0.30 -8.92 -7.91
N ASP A 59 0.76 -9.65 -8.27
CA ASP A 59 2.14 -9.34 -7.85
C ASP A 59 2.38 -9.63 -6.36
N TRP A 60 2.46 -10.93 -6.05
CA TRP A 60 2.42 -11.44 -4.66
C TRP A 60 3.80 -11.72 -4.07
N ASP A 61 4.88 -11.43 -4.78
CA ASP A 61 6.24 -11.82 -4.40
C ASP A 61 6.69 -11.19 -3.07
N THR A 62 6.19 -9.99 -2.78
CA THR A 62 6.44 -9.28 -1.52
C THR A 62 5.47 -9.63 -0.40
N ALA A 63 4.48 -10.51 -0.63
CA ALA A 63 3.49 -10.82 0.39
C ALA A 63 4.17 -11.43 1.62
N ALA A 64 3.77 -11.00 2.82
CA ALA A 64 4.34 -11.50 4.07
C ALA A 64 3.37 -11.34 5.25
N PRO A 65 3.48 -12.17 6.31
CA PRO A 65 2.59 -12.08 7.47
C PRO A 65 2.75 -10.75 8.20
N GLY A 66 1.65 -10.12 8.60
CA GLY A 66 1.68 -8.79 9.17
C GLY A 66 0.37 -8.31 9.79
N PRO A 67 0.37 -7.10 10.38
CA PRO A 67 -0.83 -6.46 10.87
C PRO A 67 -1.61 -5.85 9.70
N ARG A 68 -2.94 -5.88 9.74
CA ARG A 68 -3.81 -5.36 8.68
C ARG A 68 -3.60 -3.87 8.43
N ALA A 69 -3.23 -3.13 9.47
CA ALA A 69 -2.93 -1.70 9.41
C ALA A 69 -1.76 -1.38 8.47
N TRP A 70 -0.84 -2.33 8.25
CA TRP A 70 0.33 -2.18 7.39
C TRP A 70 -0.08 -1.99 5.92
N ASP A 71 -0.88 -2.92 5.40
CA ASP A 71 -1.44 -2.84 4.05
C ASP A 71 -2.44 -1.69 3.92
N LEU A 72 -3.28 -1.46 4.93
CA LEU A 72 -4.25 -0.36 4.91
C LEU A 72 -3.61 1.01 4.88
N GLY A 73 -2.57 1.22 5.69
CA GLY A 73 -1.82 2.47 5.72
C GLY A 73 -1.15 2.74 4.37
N PHE A 74 -0.57 1.71 3.78
CA PHE A 74 0.06 1.82 2.46
C PHE A 74 -0.97 2.05 1.33
N ALA A 75 -2.09 1.33 1.34
CA ALA A 75 -3.20 1.57 0.44
C ALA A 75 -3.74 3.00 0.60
N ALA A 76 -3.85 3.52 1.82
CA ALA A 76 -4.23 4.91 2.03
C ALA A 76 -3.20 5.86 1.39
N TRP A 77 -1.90 5.65 1.59
CA TRP A 77 -0.84 6.45 0.96
C TRP A 77 -1.02 6.55 -0.57
N ARG A 78 -1.27 5.41 -1.22
CA ARG A 78 -1.37 5.33 -2.69
C ARG A 78 -2.71 5.78 -3.28
N TRP A 79 -3.82 5.62 -2.55
CA TRP A 79 -5.19 5.83 -3.08
C TRP A 79 -5.91 7.07 -2.52
N VAL A 80 -5.46 7.59 -1.37
CA VAL A 80 -5.94 8.81 -0.69
C VAL A 80 -5.02 10.03 -0.96
N PRO A 81 -4.15 9.93 -1.96
CA PRO A 81 -2.88 10.67 -2.12
C PRO A 81 -2.36 11.41 -0.87
N PHE A 82 -1.75 10.71 0.07
CA PHE A 82 -1.08 11.36 1.21
C PHE A 82 0.27 12.04 0.86
N PHE A 83 0.61 12.11 -0.44
CA PHE A 83 1.74 12.90 -0.94
C PHE A 83 1.59 14.40 -0.68
N ARG A 84 2.68 15.15 -0.89
CA ARG A 84 2.67 16.62 -0.90
C ARG A 84 1.64 17.16 -1.90
N ASP A 85 0.93 18.22 -1.51
CA ASP A 85 -0.13 18.82 -2.34
C ASP A 85 0.41 19.35 -3.69
N GLU A 86 1.66 19.79 -3.74
CA GLU A 86 2.36 20.18 -4.97
C GLU A 86 2.42 19.03 -5.97
N LYS A 87 2.90 17.85 -5.51
CA LYS A 87 2.96 16.62 -6.30
C LYS A 87 1.58 16.18 -6.75
N CYS A 88 0.60 16.17 -5.83
CA CYS A 88 -0.79 15.84 -6.17
C CYS A 88 -1.33 16.75 -7.27
N ARG A 89 -1.09 18.06 -7.18
CA ARG A 89 -1.54 19.04 -8.18
C ARG A 89 -0.90 18.79 -9.55
N ALA A 90 0.39 18.47 -9.59
CA ALA A 90 1.13 18.19 -10.83
C ALA A 90 0.55 16.99 -11.61
N ILE A 91 -0.04 16.01 -10.92
CA ILE A 91 -0.63 14.80 -11.53
C ILE A 91 -2.16 14.76 -11.45
N GLY A 92 -2.81 15.88 -11.18
CA GLY A 92 -4.27 16.01 -11.17
C GLY A 92 -4.99 15.26 -10.05
N LEU A 93 -4.30 14.96 -8.94
CA LEU A 93 -4.88 14.33 -7.77
C LEU A 93 -5.47 15.36 -6.78
N PRO A 94 -6.49 14.98 -5.99
CA PRO A 94 -7.08 15.86 -5.00
C PRO A 94 -6.07 16.36 -3.96
N THR A 95 -6.22 17.61 -3.55
CA THR A 95 -5.38 18.30 -2.55
C THR A 95 -6.19 18.71 -1.32
N GLY A 96 -5.50 19.07 -0.24
CA GLY A 96 -6.13 19.58 0.97
C GLY A 96 -6.50 18.50 1.98
N ILE A 97 -6.27 18.82 3.26
CA ILE A 97 -6.38 17.87 4.38
C ILE A 97 -7.80 17.31 4.52
N ALA A 98 -8.83 18.15 4.33
CA ALA A 98 -10.22 17.72 4.47
C ALA A 98 -10.63 16.65 3.45
N GLU A 99 -10.23 16.79 2.17
CA GLU A 99 -10.55 15.80 1.15
C GLU A 99 -9.76 14.51 1.33
N LYS A 100 -8.48 14.60 1.73
CA LYS A 100 -7.68 13.43 2.09
C LYS A 100 -8.30 12.69 3.28
N ALA A 101 -8.70 13.38 4.34
CA ALA A 101 -9.38 12.79 5.49
C ALA A 101 -10.71 12.12 5.11
N ARG A 102 -11.52 12.76 4.26
CA ARG A 102 -12.78 12.20 3.76
C ARG A 102 -12.56 10.91 2.96
N ARG A 103 -11.57 10.89 2.07
CA ARG A 103 -11.20 9.71 1.28
C ARG A 103 -10.65 8.58 2.14
N PHE A 104 -9.82 8.91 3.14
CA PHE A 104 -9.34 7.93 4.12
C PHE A 104 -10.50 7.29 4.88
N ARG A 105 -11.45 8.11 5.36
CA ARG A 105 -12.67 7.63 6.01
C ARG A 105 -13.46 6.68 5.11
N LEU A 106 -13.67 7.02 3.83
CA LEU A 106 -14.37 6.14 2.89
C LEU A 106 -13.71 4.77 2.71
N LEU A 107 -12.37 4.72 2.70
CA LEU A 107 -11.62 3.46 2.61
C LEU A 107 -11.85 2.62 3.88
N LEU A 108 -11.70 3.26 5.05
CA LEU A 108 -11.79 2.59 6.34
C LEU A 108 -13.21 2.15 6.70
N ASP A 109 -14.22 2.97 6.43
CA ASP A 109 -15.63 2.63 6.63
C ASP A 109 -16.01 1.38 5.83
N ALA A 110 -15.57 1.31 4.57
CA ALA A 110 -15.84 0.15 3.72
C ALA A 110 -15.04 -1.08 4.12
N TYR A 111 -13.83 -0.89 4.64
CA TYR A 111 -13.05 -1.96 5.26
C TYR A 111 -13.69 -2.42 6.59
N GLY A 112 -14.41 -1.55 7.29
CA GLY A 112 -15.04 -1.81 8.58
C GLY A 112 -14.13 -1.56 9.78
N LEU A 113 -13.22 -0.57 9.67
CA LEU A 113 -12.39 -0.11 10.78
C LEU A 113 -12.66 1.36 11.07
N GLU A 114 -12.62 1.72 12.34
CA GLU A 114 -12.55 3.12 12.74
C GLU A 114 -11.16 3.69 12.43
N PRO A 115 -11.07 4.97 12.03
CA PRO A 115 -9.78 5.60 11.80
C PRO A 115 -8.98 5.76 13.07
N ASP A 116 -7.76 5.28 12.96
CA ASP A 116 -6.74 5.34 13.99
C ASP A 116 -5.46 5.93 13.39
N ILE A 117 -4.74 6.73 14.20
CA ILE A 117 -3.51 7.37 13.76
C ILE A 117 -2.38 6.35 13.50
N GLY A 118 -2.43 5.20 14.16
CA GLY A 118 -1.52 4.08 13.93
C GLY A 118 -1.58 3.54 12.50
N ILE A 119 -2.75 3.59 11.83
CA ILE A 119 -2.85 3.21 10.41
C ILE A 119 -2.06 4.18 9.53
N VAL A 120 -2.07 5.47 9.85
CA VAL A 120 -1.29 6.47 9.11
C VAL A 120 0.21 6.26 9.35
N TYR A 121 0.61 6.01 10.60
CA TYR A 121 2.01 5.70 10.90
C TYR A 121 2.50 4.43 10.21
N ALA A 122 1.69 3.36 10.21
CA ALA A 122 1.99 2.14 9.48
C ALA A 122 2.19 2.40 7.97
N GLY A 123 1.39 3.28 7.37
CA GLY A 123 1.56 3.68 5.97
C GLY A 123 2.87 4.44 5.71
N ILE A 124 3.26 5.34 6.61
CA ILE A 124 4.53 6.08 6.53
C ILE A 124 5.72 5.11 6.63
N GLU A 125 5.70 4.22 7.62
CA GLU A 125 6.75 3.23 7.82
C GLU A 125 6.85 2.27 6.65
N ARG A 126 5.72 1.74 6.15
CA ARG A 126 5.72 0.85 4.98
C ARG A 126 6.29 1.52 3.74
N THR A 127 5.95 2.78 3.53
CA THR A 127 6.44 3.56 2.39
C THR A 127 7.97 3.73 2.48
N ARG A 128 8.51 4.03 3.67
CA ARG A 128 9.96 4.09 3.88
C ARG A 128 10.64 2.76 3.57
N GLU A 129 10.10 1.66 4.11
CA GLU A 129 10.67 0.31 3.85
C GLU A 129 10.63 -0.06 2.37
N LEU A 130 9.58 0.33 1.64
CA LEU A 130 9.51 0.12 0.20
C LEU A 130 10.63 0.88 -0.52
N LEU A 131 10.82 2.16 -0.20
CA LEU A 131 11.85 2.98 -0.84
C LEU A 131 13.26 2.45 -0.53
N GLU A 132 13.51 2.03 0.71
CA GLU A 132 14.76 1.40 1.11
C GLU A 132 14.99 0.10 0.33
N HIS A 133 13.97 -0.74 0.20
CA HIS A 133 14.05 -1.97 -0.57
C HIS A 133 14.34 -1.72 -2.06
N MET A 134 13.60 -0.80 -2.69
CA MET A 134 13.79 -0.46 -4.10
C MET A 134 15.17 0.19 -4.35
N SER A 135 15.64 1.04 -3.42
CA SER A 135 16.98 1.64 -3.51
C SER A 135 18.05 0.57 -3.42
N LYS A 136 17.93 -0.35 -2.46
CA LYS A 136 18.84 -1.48 -2.32
C LYS A 136 18.85 -2.37 -3.58
N ALA A 137 17.69 -2.69 -4.12
CA ALA A 137 17.59 -3.47 -5.35
C ALA A 137 18.22 -2.76 -6.56
N ALA A 138 18.13 -1.43 -6.63
CA ALA A 138 18.84 -0.63 -7.62
C ALA A 138 20.36 -0.70 -7.43
N ASP A 139 20.84 -0.57 -6.19
CA ASP A 139 22.28 -0.68 -5.85
C ASP A 139 22.84 -2.07 -6.15
N ASP A 140 22.02 -3.11 -5.94
CA ASP A 140 22.35 -4.51 -6.24
C ASP A 140 22.22 -4.83 -7.75
N GLY A 141 21.82 -3.85 -8.58
CA GLY A 141 21.86 -3.92 -10.04
C GLY A 141 20.59 -4.45 -10.71
N SER A 142 19.45 -4.50 -10.01
CA SER A 142 18.18 -4.89 -10.62
C SER A 142 17.80 -3.90 -11.72
N ALA A 143 17.67 -4.41 -12.96
CA ALA A 143 17.52 -3.57 -14.14
C ALA A 143 16.27 -2.65 -14.08
N TRP A 144 15.19 -3.13 -13.47
CA TRP A 144 13.94 -2.38 -13.33
C TRP A 144 14.06 -1.26 -12.28
N GLU A 145 14.56 -1.57 -11.09
CA GLU A 145 14.74 -0.58 -10.01
C GLU A 145 15.79 0.47 -10.35
N VAL A 146 16.85 0.09 -11.08
CA VAL A 146 17.82 1.05 -11.64
C VAL A 146 17.14 2.04 -12.60
N GLU A 147 16.22 1.57 -13.43
CA GLU A 147 15.47 2.43 -14.35
C GLU A 147 14.49 3.35 -13.59
N LEU A 148 13.83 2.85 -12.54
CA LEU A 148 12.96 3.65 -11.68
C LEU A 148 13.75 4.75 -10.95
N ALA A 149 14.95 4.43 -10.43
CA ALA A 149 15.85 5.39 -9.80
C ALA A 149 16.26 6.48 -10.78
N ARG A 150 16.67 6.10 -12.00
CA ARG A 150 17.03 7.05 -13.08
C ARG A 150 15.89 7.99 -13.45
N ARG A 151 14.64 7.53 -13.35
CA ARG A 151 13.44 8.34 -13.60
C ARG A 151 13.03 9.22 -12.42
N GLY A 152 13.78 9.20 -11.30
CA GLY A 152 13.43 9.93 -10.07
C GLY A 152 12.18 9.39 -9.37
N LEU A 153 11.73 8.18 -9.72
CA LEU A 153 10.50 7.60 -9.16
C LEU A 153 10.71 6.98 -7.77
N LEU A 154 11.97 6.79 -7.36
CA LEU A 154 12.36 6.41 -6.00
C LEU A 154 12.57 7.63 -5.08
N ASP A 155 12.53 8.84 -5.62
CA ASP A 155 12.69 10.05 -4.83
C ASP A 155 11.31 10.60 -4.44
N GLU A 156 10.92 10.45 -3.16
CA GLU A 156 9.72 11.10 -2.65
C GLU A 156 9.89 12.63 -2.51
N GLY A 157 11.13 13.15 -2.63
CA GLY A 157 11.50 14.55 -2.55
C GLY A 157 11.76 15.26 -3.89
N GLY A 158 11.59 14.59 -5.04
CA GLY A 158 11.82 15.19 -6.35
C GLY A 158 10.85 16.34 -6.67
N ALA A 159 11.44 17.53 -6.93
CA ALA A 159 10.83 18.86 -7.10
C ALA A 159 9.61 18.97 -8.04
#